data_AF-A5E4L9-F1
#
_entry.id   AF-A5E4L9-F1
#
_cell.length_a   1.000
_cell.length_b   1.000
_cell.length_c   1.000
_cell.angle_alpha   90.00
_cell.angle_beta   90.00
_cell.angle_gamma   90.00
#
_symmetry.space_group_name_H-M   'P 1'
#
loop_
_entity.id
_entity.type
_entity.pdbx_description
1 polymer ?
#
loop_
_entity_poly.entity_id
_entity_poly.type
_entity_poly.pdbx_seq_one_letter_code
_entity_poly.pdbx_strand_id
1 'polypeptide(L)'
;MNVGPSLLFYGCRNENEDYLYKDEWKEYAKTLGSNFEIITAFSRQDPAKKVYVQHKLLEQAKRINELLVEGAIIYVCGDASHMARDVQASFAKVIAQERGIDVEKAAELIRSLKVQNRYQEDVW
;
A
#
# COMPACT_ATOMS: atom_id res chain seq x y z
N MET A 1 -11.52 2.30 23.45
CA MET A 1 -11.12 1.46 22.30
C MET A 1 -9.86 2.07 21.73
N ASN A 2 -8.79 1.29 21.57
CA ASN A 2 -7.57 1.76 20.90
C ASN A 2 -7.61 1.25 19.46
N VAL A 3 -7.50 2.14 18.49
CA VAL A 3 -7.49 1.78 17.06
C VAL A 3 -6.04 1.48 16.66
N GLY A 4 -5.81 0.38 15.94
CA GLY A 4 -4.48 0.02 15.45
C GLY A 4 -3.97 0.96 14.34
N PRO A 5 -2.67 0.88 14.00
CA PRO A 5 -2.10 1.69 12.94
C PRO A 5 -2.73 1.41 11.57
N SER A 6 -2.92 2.46 10.79
CA SER A 6 -3.49 2.45 9.44
C SER A 6 -2.53 3.18 8.50
N LEU A 7 -2.02 2.47 7.50
CA LEU A 7 -1.11 3.00 6.49
C LEU A 7 -1.78 2.95 5.12
N LEU A 8 -2.12 4.13 4.59
CA LEU A 8 -2.80 4.28 3.31
C LEU A 8 -1.80 4.66 2.21
N PHE A 9 -1.76 3.88 1.13
CA PHE A 9 -1.06 4.26 -0.10
C PHE A 9 -2.07 4.76 -1.11
N TYR A 10 -1.94 6.03 -1.52
CA TYR A 10 -2.86 6.67 -2.45
C TYR A 10 -2.11 7.14 -3.71
N GLY A 11 -2.73 6.98 -4.89
CA GLY A 11 -2.14 7.38 -6.16
C GLY A 11 -3.09 8.17 -7.04
N CYS A 12 -2.59 9.24 -7.65
CA CYS A 12 -3.30 10.00 -8.69
C CYS A 12 -2.31 10.60 -9.71
N ARG A 13 -2.77 11.46 -10.63
CA ARG A 13 -1.89 12.11 -11.61
C ARG A 13 -1.11 13.25 -10.98
N ASN A 14 -1.81 14.20 -10.39
CA ASN A 14 -1.25 15.44 -9.86
C ASN A 14 -1.94 15.83 -8.56
N GLU A 15 -1.18 16.40 -7.63
CA GLU A 15 -1.69 16.83 -6.33
C GLU A 15 -2.78 17.91 -6.42
N ASN A 16 -2.76 18.70 -7.50
CA ASN A 16 -3.65 19.85 -7.72
C ASN A 16 -4.70 19.61 -8.81
N GLU A 17 -4.84 18.38 -9.31
CA GLU A 17 -5.78 18.04 -10.38
C GLU A 17 -6.80 17.00 -9.90
N ASP A 18 -6.32 15.84 -9.44
CA ASP A 18 -7.16 14.67 -9.22
C ASP A 18 -6.86 13.97 -7.88
N TYR A 19 -6.33 14.70 -6.90
CA TYR A 19 -6.17 14.21 -5.53
C TYR A 19 -7.52 14.22 -4.80
N LEU A 20 -8.22 13.09 -4.90
CA LEU A 20 -9.51 12.88 -4.26
C LEU A 20 -9.41 13.00 -2.73
N TYR A 21 -10.35 13.73 -2.16
CA TYR A 21 -10.51 13.95 -0.72
C TYR A 21 -9.27 14.57 -0.03
N LYS A 22 -8.51 15.40 -0.77
CA LYS A 22 -7.23 15.99 -0.33
C LYS A 22 -7.30 16.66 1.05
N ASP A 23 -8.40 17.36 1.35
CA ASP A 23 -8.53 18.10 2.60
C ASP A 23 -9.05 17.21 3.74
N GLU A 24 -9.92 16.26 3.43
CA GLU A 24 -10.41 15.27 4.40
C GLU A 24 -9.29 14.38 4.93
N TRP A 25 -8.32 13.97 4.09
CA TRP A 25 -7.16 13.21 4.55
C TRP A 25 -6.34 13.95 5.61
N LYS A 26 -6.25 15.29 5.53
CA LYS A 26 -5.54 16.11 6.54
C LYS A 26 -6.31 16.11 7.86
N GLU A 27 -7.63 16.25 7.82
CA GLU A 27 -8.48 16.20 9.00
C GLU A 27 -8.46 14.81 9.66
N TYR A 28 -8.44 13.73 8.87
CA TYR A 28 -8.28 12.37 9.40
C TYR A 28 -6.93 12.17 10.05
N ALA A 29 -5.83 12.62 9.44
CA ALA A 29 -4.50 12.56 10.04
C ALA A 29 -4.42 13.33 11.37
N LYS A 30 -5.05 14.52 11.44
CA LYS A 30 -5.13 15.30 12.69
C LYS A 30 -5.92 14.58 13.78
N THR A 31 -7.01 13.91 13.40
CA THR A 31 -7.91 13.23 14.35
C THR A 31 -7.33 11.91 14.84
N LEU A 32 -6.73 11.11 13.94
CA LEU A 32 -6.19 9.78 14.24
C LEU A 32 -4.75 9.83 14.75
N GLY A 33 -4.06 10.97 14.59
CA GLY A 33 -2.69 11.17 15.06
C GLY A 33 -1.72 10.15 14.47
N SER A 34 -0.82 9.62 15.30
CA SER A 34 0.19 8.65 14.88
C SER A 34 -0.37 7.32 14.39
N ASN A 35 -1.67 7.05 14.58
CA ASN A 35 -2.29 5.81 14.12
C ASN A 35 -2.70 5.87 12.65
N PHE A 36 -2.62 7.01 11.98
CA PHE A 36 -2.93 7.11 10.55
C PHE A 36 -1.84 7.83 9.80
N GLU A 37 -1.41 7.23 8.69
CA GLU A 37 -0.53 7.87 7.75
C GLU A 37 -0.97 7.59 6.31
N ILE A 38 -0.89 8.63 5.48
CA ILE A 38 -1.15 8.55 4.06
C ILE A 38 0.15 8.82 3.29
N ILE A 39 0.48 7.94 2.38
CA ILE A 39 1.64 8.05 1.49
C ILE A 39 1.11 8.18 0.06
N THR A 40 1.43 9.31 -0.57
CA THR A 40 0.93 9.64 -1.90
C THR A 40 1.94 9.33 -3.00
N ALA A 41 1.42 8.95 -4.16
CA ALA A 41 2.17 8.74 -5.39
C ALA A 41 1.53 9.55 -6.53
N PHE A 42 2.23 10.56 -7.03
CA PHE A 42 1.74 11.39 -8.13
C PHE A 42 2.44 11.00 -9.43
N SER A 43 1.69 10.43 -10.36
CA SER A 43 2.25 9.82 -11.58
C SER A 43 2.64 10.82 -12.66
N ARG A 44 2.16 12.07 -12.58
CA ARG A 44 2.39 13.13 -13.58
C ARG A 44 2.91 14.45 -12.99
N GLN A 45 3.13 14.51 -11.67
CA GLN A 45 3.65 15.70 -10.98
C GLN A 45 5.03 16.11 -11.52
N ASP A 46 5.88 15.13 -11.79
CA ASP A 46 7.14 15.29 -12.51
C ASP A 46 7.05 14.52 -13.84
N PRO A 47 7.04 15.21 -14.99
CA PRO A 47 7.03 14.57 -16.31
C PRO A 47 8.22 13.63 -16.56
N ALA A 48 9.36 13.85 -15.88
CA ALA A 48 10.55 13.02 -16.01
C ALA A 48 10.50 11.74 -15.16
N LYS A 49 9.67 11.71 -14.10
CA LYS A 49 9.61 10.59 -13.16
C LYS A 49 8.18 10.23 -12.77
N LYS A 50 7.67 9.14 -13.35
CA LYS A 50 6.37 8.57 -12.97
C LYS A 50 6.46 7.82 -11.65
N VAL A 51 5.70 8.25 -10.66
CA VAL A 51 5.62 7.60 -9.35
C VAL A 51 4.25 6.97 -9.16
N TYR A 52 4.22 5.68 -8.82
CA TYR A 52 3.01 4.91 -8.53
C TYR A 52 3.07 4.30 -7.13
N VAL A 53 1.93 3.82 -6.63
CA VAL A 53 1.82 3.25 -5.28
C VAL A 53 2.77 2.08 -5.06
N GLN A 54 2.99 1.23 -6.07
CA GLN A 54 3.90 0.09 -5.98
C GLN A 54 5.38 0.49 -5.80
N HIS A 55 5.76 1.71 -6.19
CA HIS A 55 7.08 2.28 -5.87
C HIS A 55 7.15 2.69 -4.40
N LYS A 56 6.08 3.34 -3.90
CA LYS A 56 5.97 3.75 -2.49
C LYS A 56 5.93 2.57 -1.52
N LEU A 57 5.32 1.45 -1.92
CA LEU A 57 5.36 0.21 -1.15
C LEU A 57 6.81 -0.27 -0.95
N LEU A 58 7.64 -0.24 -1.99
CA LEU A 58 9.05 -0.65 -1.89
C LEU A 58 9.87 0.30 -1.03
N GLU A 59 9.64 1.61 -1.12
CA GLU A 59 10.26 2.61 -0.23
C GLU A 59 9.92 2.38 1.26
N GLN A 60 8.79 1.74 1.55
CA GLN A 60 8.28 1.47 2.90
C GLN A 60 8.41 -0.02 3.31
N ALA A 61 9.25 -0.79 2.62
CA ALA A 61 9.33 -2.25 2.77
C ALA A 61 9.43 -2.71 4.24
N LYS A 62 10.38 -2.14 4.98
CA LYS A 62 10.62 -2.46 6.40
C LYS A 62 9.36 -2.28 7.25
N ARG A 63 8.75 -1.11 7.17
CA ARG A 63 7.54 -0.76 7.96
C ARG A 63 6.36 -1.65 7.60
N ILE A 64 6.15 -1.92 6.31
CA ILE A 64 5.11 -2.84 5.85
C ILE A 64 5.35 -4.23 6.45
N ASN A 65 6.59 -4.73 6.41
CA ASN A 65 6.88 -6.04 6.96
C ASN A 65 6.66 -6.11 8.48
N GLU A 66 7.03 -5.06 9.23
CA GLU A 66 6.74 -4.95 10.67
C GLU A 66 5.23 -5.05 10.94
N LEU A 67 4.40 -4.27 10.23
CA LEU A 67 2.95 -4.34 10.34
C LEU A 67 2.39 -5.74 10.00
N LEU A 68 2.94 -6.40 8.98
CA LEU A 68 2.51 -7.76 8.60
C LEU A 68 2.84 -8.81 9.67
N VAL A 69 3.99 -8.67 10.33
CA VAL A 69 4.38 -9.50 11.48
C VAL A 69 3.44 -9.28 12.66
N GLU A 70 3.01 -8.03 12.89
CA GLU A 70 2.06 -7.66 13.95
C GLU A 70 0.60 -8.06 13.67
N GLY A 71 0.32 -8.62 12.49
CA GLY A 71 -1.03 -9.12 12.18
C GLY A 71 -1.85 -8.21 11.27
N ALA A 72 -1.26 -7.19 10.64
CA ALA A 72 -1.98 -6.29 9.74
C ALA A 72 -2.71 -7.04 8.61
N ILE A 73 -3.78 -6.41 8.14
CA ILE A 73 -4.62 -6.84 7.02
C ILE A 73 -4.35 -5.89 5.84
N ILE A 74 -4.15 -6.45 4.66
CA ILE A 74 -3.95 -5.70 3.42
C ILE A 74 -5.31 -5.54 2.72
N TYR A 75 -5.59 -4.33 2.25
CA TYR A 75 -6.71 -4.03 1.37
C TYR A 75 -6.18 -3.36 0.10
N VAL A 76 -6.64 -3.80 -1.06
CA VAL A 76 -6.29 -3.22 -2.37
C VAL A 76 -7.58 -2.91 -3.12
N CYS A 77 -7.78 -1.65 -3.50
CA CYS A 77 -8.96 -1.21 -4.23
C CYS A 77 -8.56 -0.44 -5.50
N GLY A 78 -9.32 -0.61 -6.60
CA GLY A 78 -9.11 0.14 -7.84
C GLY A 78 -8.96 -0.75 -9.08
N ASP A 79 -8.05 -0.38 -9.98
CA ASP A 79 -7.86 -1.05 -11.28
C ASP A 79 -7.36 -2.50 -11.13
N ALA A 80 -8.19 -3.46 -11.59
CA ALA A 80 -7.86 -4.87 -11.59
C ALA A 80 -6.81 -5.24 -12.65
N SER A 81 -6.77 -4.50 -13.75
CA SER A 81 -6.02 -4.90 -14.95
C SER A 81 -4.50 -4.75 -14.79
N HIS A 82 -4.04 -3.71 -14.10
CA HIS A 82 -2.63 -3.39 -13.94
C HIS A 82 -2.26 -3.15 -12.48
N MET A 83 -2.99 -2.25 -11.81
CA MET A 83 -2.60 -1.76 -10.48
C MET A 83 -2.58 -2.89 -9.44
N ALA A 84 -3.65 -3.70 -9.36
CA ALA A 84 -3.74 -4.78 -8.39
C ALA A 84 -2.59 -5.79 -8.53
N ARG A 85 -2.28 -6.19 -9.77
CA ARG A 85 -1.20 -7.13 -10.08
C ARG A 85 0.17 -6.57 -9.67
N ASP A 86 0.45 -5.32 -10.01
CA ASP A 86 1.72 -4.67 -9.67
C ASP A 86 1.88 -4.49 -8.16
N VAL A 87 0.81 -4.13 -7.46
CA VAL A 87 0.79 -4.03 -6.00
C VAL A 87 1.07 -5.38 -5.35
N GLN A 88 0.40 -6.45 -5.80
CA GLN A 88 0.64 -7.80 -5.29
C GLN A 88 2.11 -8.24 -5.49
N ALA A 89 2.67 -7.97 -6.67
CA ALA A 89 4.08 -8.26 -6.96
C ALA A 89 5.03 -7.45 -6.07
N SER A 90 4.73 -6.17 -5.80
CA SER A 90 5.52 -5.35 -4.88
C SER A 90 5.45 -5.86 -3.44
N PHE A 91 4.30 -6.29 -2.94
CA PHE A 91 4.21 -6.92 -1.62
C PHE A 91 5.06 -8.20 -1.51
N ALA A 92 5.09 -9.03 -2.56
CA ALA A 92 5.96 -10.20 -2.59
C ALA A 92 7.45 -9.79 -2.53
N LYS A 93 7.85 -8.75 -3.26
CA LYS A 93 9.23 -8.20 -3.19
C LYS A 93 9.57 -7.66 -1.80
N VAL A 94 8.65 -6.92 -1.17
CA VAL A 94 8.81 -6.42 0.21
C VAL A 94 9.07 -7.58 1.17
N ILE A 95 8.23 -8.61 1.14
CA ILE A 95 8.38 -9.77 2.02
C ILE A 95 9.68 -10.53 1.74
N ALA A 96 10.03 -10.72 0.46
CA ALA A 96 11.25 -11.40 0.05
C ALA A 96 12.50 -10.68 0.59
N GLN A 97 12.57 -9.36 0.38
CA GLN A 97 13.67 -8.52 0.84
C GLN A 97 13.80 -8.53 2.37
N GLU A 98 12.71 -8.26 3.08
CA GLU A 98 12.76 -8.06 4.54
C GLU A 98 12.91 -9.37 5.32
N ARG A 99 12.58 -10.51 4.71
CA ARG A 99 12.68 -11.84 5.34
C ARG A 99 13.80 -12.71 4.80
N GLY A 100 14.56 -12.24 3.81
CA GLY A 100 15.65 -12.99 3.19
C GLY A 100 15.19 -14.30 2.55
N ILE A 101 14.06 -14.27 1.84
CA ILE A 101 13.49 -15.43 1.14
C ILE A 101 13.30 -15.15 -0.34
N ASP A 102 13.18 -16.20 -1.16
CA ASP A 102 12.90 -16.06 -2.58
C ASP A 102 11.53 -15.43 -2.84
N VAL A 103 11.41 -14.71 -3.97
CA VAL A 103 10.18 -14.00 -4.34
C VAL A 103 9.00 -14.94 -4.60
N GLU A 104 9.27 -16.15 -5.09
CA GLU A 104 8.28 -17.21 -5.28
C GLU A 104 7.69 -17.64 -3.94
N LYS A 105 8.53 -17.84 -2.92
CA LYS A 105 8.09 -18.18 -1.57
C LYS A 105 7.30 -17.05 -0.93
N ALA A 106 7.72 -15.81 -1.15
CA ALA A 106 6.97 -14.64 -0.72
C ALA A 106 5.60 -14.53 -1.42
N ALA A 107 5.52 -14.88 -2.70
CA ALA A 107 4.25 -14.92 -3.43
C ALA A 107 3.30 -15.99 -2.87
N GLU A 108 3.80 -17.17 -2.46
CA GLU A 108 2.96 -18.16 -1.76
C GLU A 108 2.44 -17.64 -0.42
N LEU A 109 3.24 -16.87 0.33
CA LEU A 109 2.77 -16.23 1.56
C LEU A 109 1.63 -15.24 1.29
N ILE A 110 1.72 -14.44 0.23
CA ILE A 110 0.63 -13.55 -0.18
C ILE A 110 -0.64 -14.35 -0.52
N ARG A 111 -0.51 -15.46 -1.26
CA ARG A 111 -1.66 -16.35 -1.54
C ARG A 111 -2.29 -16.90 -0.26
N SER A 112 -1.46 -17.31 0.70
CA SER A 112 -1.93 -17.76 2.02
C SER A 112 -2.69 -16.66 2.77
N LEU A 113 -2.20 -15.41 2.74
CA LEU A 113 -2.90 -14.27 3.33
C LEU A 113 -4.27 -14.01 2.67
N LYS A 114 -4.39 -14.20 1.35
CA LYS A 114 -5.69 -14.13 0.66
C LYS A 114 -6.67 -15.19 1.17
N VAL A 115 -6.23 -16.45 1.27
CA VAL A 115 -7.05 -17.55 1.81
C VAL A 115 -7.47 -17.28 3.27
N GLN A 116 -6.62 -16.61 4.05
CA GLN A 116 -6.89 -16.25 5.44
C GLN A 116 -7.74 -14.96 5.61
N ASN A 117 -8.24 -14.37 4.51
CA ASN A 117 -8.91 -13.06 4.51
C ASN A 117 -8.08 -11.91 5.11
N ARG A 118 -6.74 -12.05 5.11
CA ARG A 118 -5.77 -11.03 5.55
C ARG A 118 -5.20 -10.21 4.40
N TYR A 119 -5.53 -10.57 3.16
CA TYR A 119 -5.29 -9.77 1.96
C TYR A 119 -6.60 -9.77 1.16
N GLN A 120 -7.26 -8.63 1.07
CA GLN A 120 -8.55 -8.46 0.41
C GLN A 120 -8.44 -7.49 -0.76
N GLU A 121 -9.17 -7.79 -1.83
CA GLU A 121 -9.16 -7.02 -3.07
C GLU A 121 -10.59 -6.61 -3.42
N ASP A 122 -10.78 -5.32 -3.69
CA ASP A 122 -12.01 -4.74 -4.25
C ASP A 122 -11.63 -4.00 -5.54
N VAL A 123 -11.44 -4.79 -6.61
CA VAL A 123 -10.85 -4.33 -7.87
C VAL A 123 -11.77 -4.63 -9.05
N TRP A 124 -11.81 -3.72 -10.02
CA TRP A 124 -12.68 -3.78 -11.19
C TRP A 124 -11.97 -3.41 -12.50
#